data_AF-A0A8T3RDN2-F1
#
_entry.id   AF-A0A8T3RDN2-F1
#
_cell.length_a   1.000
_cell.length_b   1.000
_cell.length_c   1.000
_cell.angle_alpha   90.00
_cell.angle_beta   90.00
_cell.angle_gamma   90.00
#
_symmetry.space_group_name_H-M   'P 1'
#
loop_
_entity.id
_entity.type
_entity.pdbx_description
1 polymer ?
#
loop_
_entity_poly.entity_id
_entity_poly.type
_entity_poly.pdbx_seq_one_letter_code
_entity_poly.pdbx_strand_id
1 'polypeptide(L)'
;EYGEGEGAFRALGSGPARAIGSHEPLFQELGYRDAFDQACLVLEVKERPPVEIAEKVANACAIEPQDLTFILTPTTSLCGVVQIVARSLEVSLHRVHTLGFPLSAIVDGMATAPICPPSNDFIVAMGRTNDAIMYGGDVKLYVDCGDSEAEDLARKLPSSSSRDYGKPFAETFKDYKYNFYAIDPGLFGPARITISSVRTGKTYHGGQFNEALLDQSFS
;
A
#
# COMPACT_ATOMS: atom_id res chain seq x y z
N GLU A 1 13.13 -8.50 -10.11
CA GLU A 1 12.93 -9.41 -11.26
C GLU A 1 14.20 -10.18 -11.59
N TYR A 2 14.05 -11.37 -12.17
CA TYR A 2 15.12 -12.24 -12.66
C TYR A 2 14.61 -13.11 -13.82
N GLY A 3 15.43 -13.34 -14.85
CA GLY A 3 15.06 -14.05 -16.07
C GLY A 3 14.44 -13.15 -17.16
N GLU A 4 14.06 -13.77 -18.30
CA GLU A 4 13.50 -13.08 -19.47
C GLU A 4 12.14 -13.66 -19.89
N GLY A 5 11.33 -12.85 -20.57
CA GLY A 5 10.04 -13.26 -21.12
C GLY A 5 8.95 -13.54 -20.08
N GLU A 6 7.95 -14.34 -20.47
CA GLU A 6 6.80 -14.69 -19.61
C GLU A 6 7.17 -15.55 -18.40
N GLY A 7 8.32 -16.23 -18.43
CA GLY A 7 8.82 -17.05 -17.33
C GLY A 7 9.70 -16.28 -16.32
N ALA A 8 9.91 -14.98 -16.52
CA ALA A 8 10.71 -14.17 -15.61
C ALA A 8 10.05 -14.08 -14.22
N PHE A 9 10.83 -14.29 -13.17
CA PHE A 9 10.38 -14.08 -11.81
C PHE A 9 10.19 -12.59 -11.53
N ARG A 10 8.99 -12.19 -11.12
CA ARG A 10 8.66 -10.82 -10.71
C ARG A 10 7.95 -10.85 -9.37
N ALA A 11 8.35 -9.95 -8.49
CA ALA A 11 7.82 -9.84 -7.14
C ALA A 11 7.88 -8.39 -6.69
N LEU A 12 6.88 -7.98 -5.91
CA LEU A 12 6.92 -6.74 -5.15
C LEU A 12 7.53 -7.04 -3.78
N GLY A 13 8.62 -6.33 -3.47
CA GLY A 13 9.32 -6.44 -2.20
C GLY A 13 8.94 -5.29 -1.27
N SER A 14 8.64 -5.61 -0.02
CA SER A 14 8.29 -4.64 1.03
C SER A 14 9.10 -4.91 2.30
N GLY A 15 9.11 -3.94 3.22
CA GLY A 15 9.76 -4.10 4.53
C GLY A 15 11.16 -3.48 4.61
N PRO A 16 11.86 -3.71 5.74
CA PRO A 16 13.00 -2.91 6.17
C PRO A 16 14.22 -2.99 5.24
N ALA A 17 14.44 -4.12 4.54
CA ALA A 17 15.53 -4.23 3.57
C ALA A 17 15.52 -3.12 2.50
N ARG A 18 14.35 -2.53 2.19
CA ARG A 18 14.25 -1.37 1.29
C ARG A 18 15.03 -0.15 1.81
N ALA A 19 15.00 0.10 3.12
CA ALA A 19 15.68 1.25 3.71
C ALA A 19 17.22 1.12 3.68
N ILE A 20 17.73 -0.11 3.49
CA ILE A 20 19.15 -0.41 3.34
C ILE A 20 19.54 -0.32 1.86
N GLY A 21 18.98 -1.19 1.01
CA GLY A 21 19.49 -1.42 -0.35
C GLY A 21 18.69 -0.83 -1.52
N SER A 22 17.53 -0.21 -1.25
CA SER A 22 16.70 0.33 -2.33
C SER A 22 17.23 1.66 -2.86
N HIS A 23 17.19 1.83 -4.18
CA HIS A 23 17.57 3.06 -4.88
C HIS A 23 16.38 4.02 -5.09
N GLU A 24 15.25 3.78 -4.42
CA GLU A 24 14.07 4.63 -4.50
C GLU A 24 14.39 6.07 -4.02
N PRO A 25 14.04 7.12 -4.80
CA PRO A 25 14.23 8.52 -4.40
C PRO A 25 13.54 8.87 -3.08
N LEU A 26 12.49 8.13 -2.72
CA LEU A 26 11.72 8.31 -1.48
C LEU A 26 12.61 8.36 -0.24
N PHE A 27 13.63 7.50 -0.14
CA PHE A 27 14.51 7.48 1.04
C PHE A 27 15.41 8.71 1.14
N GLN A 28 15.75 9.33 0.01
CA GLN A 28 16.45 10.61 0.00
C GLN A 28 15.52 11.74 0.44
N GLU A 29 14.27 11.74 -0.03
CA GLU A 29 13.26 12.73 0.36
C GLU A 29 12.95 12.66 1.86
N LEU A 30 12.82 11.45 2.41
CA LEU A 30 12.60 11.21 3.83
C LEU A 30 13.85 11.48 4.69
N GLY A 31 15.03 11.63 4.08
CA GLY A 31 16.30 11.71 4.80
C GLY A 31 16.57 10.48 5.67
N TYR A 32 16.08 9.30 5.26
CA TYR A 32 16.10 8.08 6.06
C TYR A 32 16.79 6.94 5.33
N ARG A 33 17.79 6.36 5.98
CA ARG A 33 18.49 5.14 5.56
C ARG A 33 18.79 4.31 6.79
N ASP A 34 18.76 3.02 6.58
CA ASP A 34 19.08 2.06 7.61
C ASP A 34 20.49 1.49 7.42
N ALA A 35 21.12 1.08 8.51
CA ALA A 35 22.50 0.58 8.52
C ALA A 35 22.60 -0.62 9.47
N PHE A 36 22.33 -1.81 8.94
CA PHE A 36 22.38 -3.07 9.67
C PHE A 36 23.06 -4.17 8.85
N ASP A 37 23.65 -5.13 9.56
CA ASP A 37 24.31 -6.30 8.97
C ASP A 37 23.32 -7.44 8.64
N GLN A 38 22.02 -7.23 8.89
CA GLN A 38 20.94 -8.17 8.59
C GLN A 38 19.79 -7.45 7.91
N ALA A 39 19.11 -8.14 6.98
CA ALA A 39 17.98 -7.57 6.26
C ALA A 39 16.80 -8.53 6.20
N CYS A 40 15.58 -7.97 6.27
CA CYS A 40 14.34 -8.70 6.09
C CYS A 40 13.50 -8.06 4.98
N LEU A 41 13.02 -8.87 4.04
CA LEU A 41 12.15 -8.44 2.95
C LEU A 41 10.92 -9.35 2.87
N VAL A 42 9.75 -8.75 2.76
CA VAL A 42 8.47 -9.42 2.51
C VAL A 42 8.22 -9.45 1.00
N LEU A 43 7.96 -10.63 0.45
CA LEU A 43 7.69 -10.85 -0.96
C LEU A 43 6.28 -11.37 -1.16
N GLU A 44 5.48 -10.64 -1.95
CA GLU A 44 4.16 -11.09 -2.36
C GLU A 44 4.28 -12.05 -3.56
N VAL A 45 4.49 -13.33 -3.27
CA VAL A 45 4.77 -14.36 -4.27
C VAL A 45 4.11 -15.68 -3.92
N LYS A 46 3.74 -16.44 -4.96
CA LYS A 46 3.23 -17.82 -4.83
C LYS A 46 4.36 -18.84 -4.74
N GLU A 47 5.47 -18.58 -5.44
CA GLU A 47 6.60 -19.49 -5.58
C GLU A 47 7.84 -18.96 -4.87
N ARG A 48 8.75 -19.86 -4.50
CA ARG A 48 10.00 -19.47 -3.86
C ARG A 48 10.84 -18.64 -4.84
N PRO A 49 11.44 -17.52 -4.41
CA PRO A 49 12.32 -16.74 -5.27
C PRO A 49 13.54 -17.56 -5.69
N PRO A 50 14.03 -17.41 -6.93
CA PRO A 50 15.33 -17.91 -7.36
C PRO A 50 16.47 -17.41 -6.45
N VAL A 51 17.56 -18.16 -6.37
CA VAL A 51 18.74 -17.80 -5.54
C VAL A 51 19.31 -16.45 -5.96
N GLU A 52 19.27 -16.14 -7.25
CA GLU A 52 19.77 -14.90 -7.83
C GLU A 52 18.98 -13.68 -7.36
N ILE A 53 17.71 -13.83 -6.98
CA ILE A 53 16.94 -12.77 -6.32
C ILE A 53 17.47 -12.55 -4.89
N ALA A 54 17.79 -13.61 -4.16
CA ALA A 54 18.37 -13.50 -2.83
C ALA A 54 19.76 -12.82 -2.88
N GLU A 55 20.63 -13.26 -3.78
CA GLU A 55 21.95 -12.65 -4.00
C GLU A 55 21.83 -11.18 -4.41
N LYS A 56 20.91 -10.86 -5.32
CA LYS A 56 20.66 -9.47 -5.73
C LYS A 56 20.22 -8.58 -4.57
N VAL A 57 19.32 -9.06 -3.70
CA VAL A 57 18.86 -8.28 -2.55
C VAL A 57 19.96 -8.16 -1.49
N ALA A 58 20.69 -9.24 -1.20
CA ALA A 58 21.81 -9.24 -0.27
C ALA A 58 22.90 -8.25 -0.70
N ASN A 59 23.31 -8.31 -1.97
CA ASN A 59 24.28 -7.38 -2.55
C ASN A 59 23.80 -5.92 -2.50
N ALA A 60 22.52 -5.67 -2.80
CA ALA A 60 21.95 -4.33 -2.70
C ALA A 60 21.98 -3.80 -1.26
N CYS A 61 21.79 -4.68 -0.28
CA CYS A 61 21.85 -4.34 1.14
C CYS A 61 23.28 -4.37 1.72
N ALA A 62 24.29 -4.72 0.92
CA ALA A 62 25.68 -4.91 1.34
C ALA A 62 25.85 -5.92 2.51
N ILE A 63 25.08 -7.01 2.50
CA ILE A 63 25.14 -8.10 3.48
C ILE A 63 25.44 -9.44 2.83
N GLU A 64 25.80 -10.43 3.64
CA GLU A 64 25.93 -11.82 3.20
C GLU A 64 24.55 -12.49 3.04
N PRO A 65 24.38 -13.44 2.10
CA PRO A 65 23.07 -14.10 1.88
C PRO A 65 22.49 -14.81 3.11
N GLN A 66 23.34 -15.27 4.03
CA GLN A 66 22.94 -15.92 5.28
C GLN A 66 22.26 -14.95 6.28
N ASP A 67 22.48 -13.66 6.12
CA ASP A 67 21.92 -12.59 6.93
C ASP A 67 20.66 -11.96 6.31
N LEU A 68 20.21 -12.51 5.18
CA LEU A 68 18.98 -12.12 4.49
C LEU A 68 17.83 -13.07 4.84
N THR A 69 16.73 -12.49 5.34
CA THR A 69 15.48 -13.21 5.57
C THR A 69 14.41 -12.78 4.56
N PHE A 70 13.79 -13.76 3.90
CA PHE A 70 12.59 -13.54 3.09
C PHE A 70 11.34 -14.08 3.79
N ILE A 71 10.31 -13.24 3.87
CA ILE A 71 8.97 -13.64 4.29
C ILE A 71 8.10 -13.71 3.03
N LEU A 72 7.60 -14.90 2.69
CA LEU A 72 6.79 -15.10 1.48
C LEU A 72 5.31 -15.06 1.83
N THR A 73 4.55 -14.17 1.19
CA THR A 73 3.12 -13.96 1.48
C THR A 73 2.29 -14.02 0.20
N PRO A 74 1.84 -15.20 -0.24
CA PRO A 74 0.95 -15.28 -1.41
C PRO A 74 -0.33 -14.49 -1.17
N THR A 75 -0.75 -13.65 -2.12
CA THR A 75 -1.99 -12.85 -2.06
C THR A 75 -3.23 -13.70 -1.76
N THR A 76 -3.23 -14.94 -2.24
CA THR A 76 -4.31 -15.93 -2.06
C THR A 76 -4.36 -16.57 -0.66
N SER A 77 -3.42 -16.23 0.23
CA SER A 77 -3.33 -16.77 1.59
C SER A 77 -3.85 -15.79 2.62
N LEU A 78 -4.20 -16.29 3.81
CA LEU A 78 -4.59 -15.43 4.94
C LEU A 78 -3.47 -14.44 5.32
N CYS A 79 -2.21 -14.86 5.27
CA CYS A 79 -1.08 -13.97 5.56
C CYS A 79 -0.94 -12.85 4.51
N GLY A 80 -1.12 -13.19 3.23
CA GLY A 80 -1.15 -12.21 2.14
C GLY A 80 -2.28 -11.19 2.30
N VAL A 81 -3.49 -11.68 2.60
CA VAL A 81 -4.63 -10.80 2.87
C VAL A 81 -4.33 -9.86 4.04
N VAL A 82 -3.89 -10.39 5.18
CA VAL A 82 -3.66 -9.58 6.38
C VAL A 82 -2.57 -8.54 6.14
N GLN A 83 -1.45 -8.91 5.50
CA GLN A 83 -0.38 -7.93 5.26
C GLN A 83 -0.80 -6.84 4.29
N ILE A 84 -1.60 -7.15 3.25
CA ILE A 84 -2.06 -6.13 2.30
C ILE A 84 -3.04 -5.18 3.00
N VAL A 85 -4.03 -5.70 3.71
CA VAL A 85 -5.02 -4.87 4.42
C VAL A 85 -4.37 -4.02 5.51
N ALA A 86 -3.35 -4.54 6.19
CA ALA A 86 -2.58 -3.81 7.20
C ALA A 86 -1.85 -2.56 6.64
N ARG A 87 -1.70 -2.45 5.32
CA ARG A 87 -1.12 -1.28 4.65
C ARG A 87 -2.09 -0.11 4.51
N SER A 88 -3.29 -0.17 5.07
CA SER A 88 -4.27 0.92 4.98
C SER A 88 -3.69 2.30 5.34
N LEU A 89 -2.81 2.38 6.34
CA LEU A 89 -2.10 3.61 6.68
C LEU A 89 -1.05 3.97 5.61
N GLU A 90 -0.26 3.00 5.17
CA GLU A 90 0.78 3.20 4.14
C GLU A 90 0.19 3.67 2.81
N VAL A 91 -0.89 3.05 2.32
CA VAL A 91 -1.62 3.48 1.12
C VAL A 91 -2.09 4.93 1.25
N SER A 92 -2.55 5.32 2.44
CA SER A 92 -2.97 6.71 2.70
C SER A 92 -1.79 7.67 2.71
N LEU A 93 -0.66 7.30 3.31
CA LEU A 93 0.56 8.12 3.32
C LEU A 93 1.19 8.24 1.93
N HIS A 94 1.20 7.15 1.16
CA HIS A 94 1.59 7.18 -0.24
C HIS A 94 0.69 8.15 -1.02
N ARG A 95 -0.62 8.13 -0.78
CA ARG A 95 -1.53 9.08 -1.40
C ARG A 95 -1.26 10.53 -0.99
N VAL A 96 -1.04 10.80 0.30
CA VAL A 96 -0.60 12.12 0.81
C VAL A 96 0.61 12.62 0.01
N HIS A 97 1.60 11.75 -0.19
CA HIS A 97 2.80 12.04 -0.97
C HIS A 97 2.48 12.35 -2.44
N THR A 98 1.65 11.53 -3.10
CA THR A 98 1.24 11.78 -4.50
C THR A 98 0.42 13.06 -4.69
N LEU A 99 -0.29 13.53 -3.66
CA LEU A 99 -0.99 14.81 -3.66
C LEU A 99 -0.06 16.01 -3.44
N GLY A 100 1.23 15.76 -3.21
CA GLY A 100 2.25 16.79 -2.97
C GLY A 100 2.19 17.41 -1.58
N PHE A 101 1.48 16.78 -0.63
CA PHE A 101 1.49 17.25 0.75
C PHE A 101 2.80 16.81 1.43
N PRO A 102 3.48 17.71 2.16
CA PRO A 102 4.77 17.40 2.76
C PRO A 102 4.65 16.30 3.82
N LEU A 103 5.32 15.16 3.60
CA LEU A 103 5.31 14.05 4.55
C LEU A 103 5.88 14.45 5.93
N SER A 104 6.76 15.45 5.98
CA SER A 104 7.29 16.02 7.23
C SER A 104 6.24 16.73 8.09
N ALA A 105 5.08 17.08 7.53
CA ALA A 105 3.95 17.63 8.27
C ALA A 105 3.02 16.54 8.83
N ILE A 106 3.24 15.26 8.50
CA ILE A 106 2.55 14.15 9.16
C ILE A 106 3.22 13.89 10.51
N VAL A 107 2.47 14.06 11.59
CA VAL A 107 2.96 13.85 12.97
C VAL A 107 2.75 12.41 13.40
N ASP A 108 1.55 11.87 13.16
CA ASP A 108 1.16 10.51 13.53
C ASP A 108 -0.04 10.05 12.70
N GLY A 109 -0.36 8.77 12.74
CA GLY A 109 -1.54 8.23 12.09
C GLY A 109 -1.88 6.81 12.53
N MET A 110 -3.14 6.45 12.33
CA MET A 110 -3.65 5.10 12.56
C MET A 110 -4.62 4.71 11.45
N ALA A 111 -4.74 3.41 11.20
CA ALA A 111 -5.67 2.89 10.23
C ALA A 111 -6.30 1.57 10.70
N THR A 112 -7.54 1.34 10.30
CA THR A 112 -8.22 0.05 10.44
C THR A 112 -8.94 -0.29 9.14
N ALA A 113 -9.00 -1.56 8.77
CA ALA A 113 -9.76 -2.04 7.63
C ALA A 113 -10.21 -3.49 7.88
N PRO A 114 -11.32 -3.94 7.27
CA PRO A 114 -11.80 -5.31 7.43
C PRO A 114 -10.86 -6.30 6.74
N ILE A 115 -10.51 -7.39 7.44
CA ILE A 115 -9.81 -8.52 6.81
C ILE A 115 -10.79 -9.22 5.88
N CYS A 116 -10.52 -9.20 4.57
CA CYS A 116 -11.40 -9.83 3.58
C CYS A 116 -11.25 -11.38 3.57
N PRO A 117 -12.26 -12.12 3.07
CA PRO A 117 -12.13 -13.57 2.91
C PRO A 117 -11.01 -13.92 1.89
N PRO A 118 -10.10 -14.87 2.20
CA PRO A 118 -9.11 -15.33 1.24
C PRO A 118 -9.77 -15.96 0.02
N SER A 119 -9.07 -15.94 -1.12
CA SER A 119 -9.48 -16.63 -2.34
C SER A 119 -8.30 -17.38 -2.93
N ASN A 120 -8.57 -18.54 -3.54
CA ASN A 120 -7.55 -19.29 -4.30
C ASN A 120 -7.31 -18.71 -5.70
N ASP A 121 -8.17 -17.80 -6.15
CA ASP A 121 -7.99 -17.02 -7.38
C ASP A 121 -7.25 -15.72 -7.08
N PHE A 122 -6.13 -15.49 -7.79
CA PHE A 122 -5.26 -14.34 -7.56
C PHE A 122 -5.95 -13.01 -7.85
N ILE A 123 -6.73 -12.90 -8.92
CA ILE A 123 -7.42 -11.66 -9.31
C ILE A 123 -8.51 -11.34 -8.29
N VAL A 124 -9.25 -12.34 -7.82
CA VAL A 124 -10.24 -12.18 -6.76
C VAL A 124 -9.58 -11.79 -5.45
N ALA A 125 -8.50 -12.47 -5.03
CA ALA A 125 -7.79 -12.17 -3.80
C ALA A 125 -7.25 -10.73 -3.80
N MET A 126 -6.57 -10.34 -4.88
CA MET A 126 -6.07 -8.98 -5.08
C MET A 126 -7.19 -7.94 -5.09
N GLY A 127 -8.33 -8.24 -5.73
CA GLY A 127 -9.50 -7.39 -5.72
C GLY A 127 -10.01 -7.14 -4.30
N ARG A 128 -10.28 -8.22 -3.56
CA ARG A 128 -10.78 -8.17 -2.18
C ARG A 128 -9.87 -7.42 -1.23
N THR A 129 -8.56 -7.61 -1.33
CA THR A 129 -7.60 -6.93 -0.44
C THR A 129 -7.52 -5.43 -0.71
N ASN A 130 -7.64 -5.00 -1.97
CA ASN A 130 -7.72 -3.57 -2.31
C ASN A 130 -9.07 -2.99 -1.89
N ASP A 131 -10.16 -3.68 -2.17
CA ASP A 131 -11.53 -3.26 -1.82
C ASP A 131 -11.71 -3.10 -0.30
N ALA A 132 -11.07 -3.96 0.50
CA ALA A 132 -11.03 -3.82 1.96
C ALA A 132 -10.51 -2.44 2.40
N ILE A 133 -9.49 -1.90 1.73
CA ILE A 133 -8.92 -0.58 2.03
C ILE A 133 -9.80 0.52 1.44
N MET A 134 -10.17 0.39 0.17
CA MET A 134 -10.88 1.44 -0.58
C MET A 134 -12.32 1.65 -0.11
N TYR A 135 -12.98 0.60 0.37
CA TYR A 135 -14.39 0.64 0.76
C TYR A 135 -14.60 0.40 2.26
N GLY A 136 -13.61 -0.15 2.96
CA GLY A 136 -13.64 -0.41 4.41
C GLY A 136 -12.54 0.24 5.24
N GLY A 137 -11.55 0.90 4.62
CA GLY A 137 -10.45 1.54 5.33
C GLY A 137 -10.87 2.82 6.06
N ASP A 138 -10.61 2.89 7.36
CA ASP A 138 -10.77 4.08 8.20
C ASP A 138 -9.42 4.54 8.68
N VAL A 139 -9.05 5.77 8.32
CA VAL A 139 -7.73 6.32 8.58
C VAL A 139 -7.86 7.62 9.35
N LYS A 140 -6.97 7.81 10.32
CA LYS A 140 -6.82 9.07 11.05
C LYS A 140 -5.39 9.54 10.93
N LEU A 141 -5.19 10.78 10.52
CA LEU A 141 -3.87 11.42 10.47
C LEU A 141 -3.87 12.66 11.36
N TYR A 142 -2.77 12.84 12.07
CA TYR A 142 -2.46 14.03 12.85
C TYR A 142 -1.42 14.82 12.07
N VAL A 143 -1.72 16.07 11.74
CA VAL A 143 -0.91 16.87 10.81
C VAL A 143 -0.56 18.23 11.40
N ASP A 144 0.66 18.70 11.17
CA ASP A 144 1.09 20.05 11.51
C ASP A 144 0.96 20.98 10.29
N CYS A 145 -0.27 21.38 9.98
CA CYS A 145 -0.58 22.30 8.88
C CYS A 145 -1.77 23.23 9.21
N GLY A 146 -2.07 24.17 8.31
CA GLY A 146 -3.23 25.04 8.45
C GLY A 146 -4.56 24.34 8.12
N ASP A 147 -5.65 24.93 8.59
CA ASP A 147 -7.03 24.45 8.38
C ASP A 147 -7.36 24.15 6.90
N SER A 148 -6.98 25.05 5.99
CA SER A 148 -7.27 24.89 4.56
C SER A 148 -6.54 23.69 3.93
N GLU A 149 -5.33 23.38 4.39
CA GLU A 149 -4.55 22.25 3.90
C GLU A 149 -5.11 20.94 4.46
N ALA A 150 -5.46 20.92 5.75
CA ALA A 150 -6.09 19.79 6.41
C ALA A 150 -7.45 19.45 5.79
N GLU A 151 -8.27 20.45 5.48
CA GLU A 151 -9.57 20.28 4.82
C GLU A 151 -9.41 19.75 3.38
N ASP A 152 -8.43 20.26 2.64
CA ASP A 152 -8.16 19.79 1.27
C ASP A 152 -7.68 18.33 1.25
N LEU A 153 -6.82 17.95 2.20
CA LEU A 153 -6.43 16.55 2.41
C LEU A 153 -7.65 15.67 2.72
N ALA A 154 -8.50 16.06 3.66
CA ALA A 154 -9.69 15.29 4.02
C ALA A 154 -10.60 15.06 2.81
N ARG A 155 -10.70 16.04 1.91
CA ARG A 155 -11.51 15.96 0.69
C ARG A 155 -10.90 15.07 -0.41
N LYS A 156 -9.57 15.09 -0.57
CA LYS A 156 -8.86 14.43 -1.69
C LYS A 156 -8.31 13.04 -1.36
N LEU A 157 -8.12 12.71 -0.09
CA LEU A 157 -7.57 11.42 0.32
C LEU A 157 -8.51 10.21 0.11
N PRO A 158 -9.83 10.31 0.28
CA PRO A 158 -10.71 9.16 0.13
C PRO A 158 -10.66 8.57 -1.28
N SER A 159 -10.78 7.24 -1.39
CA SER A 159 -10.95 6.54 -2.67
C SER A 159 -12.12 7.10 -3.49
N SER A 160 -13.16 7.60 -2.82
CA SER A 160 -14.34 8.21 -3.44
C SER A 160 -14.06 9.51 -4.19
N SER A 161 -12.87 10.10 -4.07
CA SER A 161 -12.48 11.23 -4.92
C SER A 161 -11.97 10.81 -6.30
N SER A 162 -11.82 9.51 -6.55
CA SER A 162 -11.42 8.96 -7.83
C SER A 162 -12.56 8.96 -8.84
N ARG A 163 -12.22 9.10 -10.13
CA ARG A 163 -13.16 8.85 -11.22
C ARG A 163 -13.50 7.35 -11.41
N ASP A 164 -12.66 6.46 -10.90
CA ASP A 164 -12.79 5.00 -11.08
C ASP A 164 -13.47 4.33 -9.88
N TYR A 165 -13.91 5.11 -8.88
CA TYR A 165 -14.65 4.63 -7.72
C TYR A 165 -16.05 4.14 -8.11
N GLY A 166 -16.52 3.07 -7.46
CA GLY A 166 -17.94 2.66 -7.53
C GLY A 166 -18.20 1.22 -7.95
N LYS A 167 -17.15 0.39 -8.06
CA LYS A 167 -17.26 -1.05 -8.39
C LYS A 167 -16.08 -1.84 -7.81
N PRO A 168 -16.20 -3.16 -7.59
CA PRO A 168 -15.10 -3.97 -7.08
C PRO A 168 -13.82 -3.83 -7.92
N PHE A 169 -12.66 -3.82 -7.27
CA PHE A 169 -11.38 -3.57 -7.94
C PHE A 169 -11.08 -4.60 -9.03
N ALA A 170 -11.46 -5.87 -8.84
CA ALA A 170 -11.29 -6.90 -9.85
C ALA A 170 -12.03 -6.56 -11.17
N GLU A 171 -13.21 -5.94 -11.07
CA GLU A 171 -13.98 -5.47 -12.23
C GLU A 171 -13.30 -4.26 -12.87
N THR A 172 -12.88 -3.26 -12.08
CA THR A 172 -12.10 -2.11 -12.58
C THR A 172 -10.84 -2.57 -13.30
N PHE A 173 -10.08 -3.49 -12.71
CA PHE A 173 -8.84 -3.98 -13.28
C PHE A 173 -9.06 -4.72 -14.60
N LYS A 174 -10.16 -5.48 -14.71
CA LYS A 174 -10.58 -6.13 -15.96
C LYS A 174 -10.99 -5.11 -17.03
N ASP A 175 -11.71 -4.05 -16.68
CA ASP A 175 -12.13 -3.01 -17.62
C ASP A 175 -10.92 -2.28 -18.24
N TYR A 176 -9.87 -2.10 -17.46
CA TYR A 176 -8.58 -1.57 -17.91
C TYR A 176 -7.65 -2.63 -18.52
N LYS A 177 -8.17 -3.81 -18.87
CA LYS A 177 -7.42 -4.91 -19.50
C LYS A 177 -6.18 -5.30 -18.70
N TYR A 178 -6.30 -5.31 -17.38
CA TYR A 178 -5.24 -5.65 -16.44
C TYR A 178 -4.03 -4.68 -16.48
N ASN A 179 -4.25 -3.43 -16.92
CA ASN A 179 -3.23 -2.38 -16.92
C ASN A 179 -3.39 -1.46 -15.70
N PHE A 180 -2.56 -1.67 -14.67
CA PHE A 180 -2.54 -0.84 -13.46
C PHE A 180 -2.31 0.65 -13.75
N TYR A 181 -1.50 0.99 -14.76
CA TYR A 181 -1.18 2.39 -15.10
C TYR A 181 -2.34 3.17 -15.71
N ALA A 182 -3.40 2.48 -16.14
CA ALA A 182 -4.59 3.12 -16.69
C ALA A 182 -5.63 3.47 -15.62
N ILE A 183 -5.51 2.89 -14.42
CA ILE A 183 -6.37 3.17 -13.27
C ILE A 183 -5.95 4.50 -12.66
N ASP A 184 -6.92 5.34 -12.33
CA ASP A 184 -6.71 6.56 -11.58
C ASP A 184 -5.98 6.25 -10.25
N PRO A 185 -4.77 6.80 -10.03
CA PRO A 185 -4.06 6.63 -8.76
C PRO A 185 -4.89 7.11 -7.55
N GLY A 186 -5.82 8.04 -7.80
CA GLY A 186 -6.81 8.50 -6.84
C GLY A 186 -7.79 7.41 -6.37
N LEU A 187 -7.78 6.20 -6.95
CA LEU A 187 -8.57 5.08 -6.45
C LEU A 187 -7.94 4.46 -5.19
N PHE A 188 -6.61 4.44 -5.11
CA PHE A 188 -5.85 3.90 -3.98
C PHE A 188 -5.83 4.89 -2.81
N GLY A 189 -6.97 4.97 -2.12
CA GLY A 189 -7.16 5.74 -0.90
C GLY A 189 -8.07 4.98 0.07
N PRO A 190 -8.18 5.40 1.33
CA PRO A 190 -9.09 4.78 2.28
C PRO A 190 -10.54 5.12 1.96
N ALA A 191 -11.47 4.35 2.51
CA ALA A 191 -12.90 4.66 2.43
C ALA A 191 -13.24 5.95 3.19
N ARG A 192 -12.72 6.09 4.41
CA ARG A 192 -12.93 7.22 5.30
C ARG A 192 -11.60 7.75 5.84
N ILE A 193 -11.51 9.08 5.93
CA ILE A 193 -10.37 9.78 6.50
C ILE A 193 -10.82 10.78 7.57
N THR A 194 -10.03 10.91 8.63
CA THR A 194 -10.11 11.97 9.63
C THR A 194 -8.75 12.66 9.73
N ILE A 195 -8.71 13.97 9.48
CA ILE A 195 -7.49 14.77 9.53
C ILE A 195 -7.60 15.76 10.68
N SER A 196 -6.76 15.61 11.70
CA SER A 196 -6.69 16.53 12.83
C SER A 196 -5.44 17.41 12.70
N SER A 197 -5.62 18.73 12.59
CA SER A 197 -4.50 19.66 12.64
C SER A 197 -4.06 19.85 14.09
N VAL A 198 -2.83 19.47 14.42
CA VAL A 198 -2.25 19.72 15.75
C VAL A 198 -1.95 21.20 15.97
N ARG A 199 -1.84 21.98 14.89
CA ARG A 199 -1.59 23.43 14.92
C ARG A 199 -2.81 24.22 15.36
N THR A 200 -4.01 23.83 14.91
CA THR A 200 -5.26 24.57 15.16
C THR A 200 -6.23 23.84 16.09
N GLY A 201 -6.04 22.55 16.30
CA GLY A 201 -6.95 21.69 17.06
C GLY A 201 -8.24 21.30 16.31
N LYS A 202 -8.41 21.73 15.06
CA LYS A 202 -9.59 21.37 14.25
C LYS A 202 -9.41 20.01 13.58
N THR A 203 -10.54 19.37 13.32
CA THR A 203 -10.61 18.06 12.67
C THR A 203 -11.56 18.10 11.49
N TYR A 204 -11.12 17.51 10.39
CA TYR A 204 -11.81 17.45 9.12
C TYR A 204 -12.06 15.99 8.74
N HIS A 205 -13.16 15.72 8.07
CA HIS A 205 -13.57 14.37 7.70
C HIS A 205 -13.85 14.31 6.20
N GLY A 206 -13.59 13.16 5.60
CA GLY A 206 -13.97 12.90 4.22
C GLY A 206 -14.15 11.42 3.93
N GLY A 207 -14.87 11.15 2.84
CA GLY A 207 -15.22 9.79 2.46
C GLY A 207 -16.24 9.15 3.38
N GLN A 208 -16.52 7.89 3.13
CA GLN A 208 -17.47 7.06 3.86
C GLN A 208 -17.20 5.58 3.54
N PHE A 209 -17.62 4.69 4.43
CA PHE A 209 -17.65 3.26 4.12
C PHE A 209 -18.63 2.97 2.99
N ASN A 210 -18.35 1.90 2.24
CA ASN A 210 -19.25 1.39 1.22
C ASN A 210 -19.47 -0.11 1.42
N GLU A 211 -20.36 -0.42 2.35
CA GLU A 211 -20.72 -1.79 2.73
C GLU A 211 -21.26 -2.58 1.54
N ALA A 212 -22.04 -1.94 0.65
CA ALA A 212 -22.58 -2.62 -0.53
C ALA A 212 -21.48 -3.13 -1.47
N LEU A 213 -20.41 -2.35 -1.69
CA LEU A 213 -19.27 -2.80 -2.50
C LEU A 213 -18.39 -3.82 -1.77
N LEU A 214 -18.27 -3.72 -0.44
CA LEU A 214 -17.60 -4.76 0.36
C LEU A 214 -18.35 -6.08 0.27
N ASP A 215 -19.67 -6.07 0.43
CA ASP A 215 -20.52 -7.26 0.32
C ASP A 215 -20.44 -7.88 -1.08
N GLN A 216 -20.47 -7.05 -2.13
CA GLN A 216 -20.28 -7.51 -3.51
C GLN A 216 -18.88 -8.13 -3.72
N SER A 217 -17.82 -7.52 -3.17
CA SER A 217 -16.44 -7.99 -3.35
C SER A 217 -16.14 -9.26 -2.55
N PHE A 218 -16.70 -9.38 -1.35
CA PHE A 218 -16.37 -10.45 -0.40
C PHE A 218 -17.22 -11.71 -0.58
N SER A 219 -18.33 -11.61 -1.34
CA SER A 219 -19.17 -12.75 -1.71
C SER A 219 -18.50 -13.71 -2.70
#